data_AF-M3CVF0-F1
#
_entry.id   AF-M3CVF0-F1
#
_cell.length_a   1.000
_cell.length_b   1.000
_cell.length_c   1.000
_cell.angle_alpha   90.00
_cell.angle_beta   90.00
_cell.angle_gamma   90.00
#
_symmetry.space_group_name_H-M   'P 1'
#
loop_
_entity.id
_entity.type
_entity.pdbx_description
1 polymer ?
#
loop_
_entity_poly.entity_id
_entity_poly.type
_entity_poly.pdbx_seq_one_letter_code
_entity_poly.pdbx_strand_id
1 'polypeptide(L)'
;KKLADEEMKVVVDPAKGMTRITKLMDPAEATGEYIGVTLIEGDAAVELADALRATFERDPQLYYEDGYQELVNRGFRIDVAPIGDVRWVEIDNHDDLARGREIVAGH
;
A
#
# COMPACT_ATOMS: atom_id res chain seq x y z
N LYS A 1 10.48 5.86 8.64
CA LYS A 1 10.89 4.43 8.72
C LYS A 1 11.77 4.10 7.52
N LYS A 2 12.78 3.21 7.65
CA LYS A 2 13.53 2.70 6.50
C LYS A 2 12.79 1.47 5.96
N LEU A 3 12.47 1.47 4.67
CA LEU A 3 11.81 0.35 4.00
C LEU A 3 12.75 -0.85 3.88
N ALA A 4 12.22 -2.05 4.10
CA ALA A 4 12.88 -3.33 3.95
C ALA A 4 12.04 -4.23 3.02
N ASP A 5 12.24 -5.55 3.07
CA ASP A 5 11.66 -6.47 2.09
C ASP A 5 10.16 -6.71 2.31
N GLU A 6 9.67 -6.65 3.54
CA GLU A 6 8.29 -7.03 3.88
C GLU A 6 7.25 -5.96 3.57
N GLU A 7 7.62 -4.68 3.62
CA GLU A 7 6.70 -3.57 3.44
C GLU A 7 6.10 -3.53 2.04
N MET A 8 4.83 -3.11 1.95
CA MET A 8 4.20 -2.78 0.69
C MET A 8 4.73 -1.44 0.19
N LYS A 9 5.43 -1.44 -0.95
CA LYS A 9 6.13 -0.27 -1.47
C LYS A 9 5.36 0.34 -2.61
N VAL A 10 5.41 1.67 -2.73
CA VAL A 10 4.79 2.40 -3.83
C VAL A 10 5.79 3.26 -4.59
N VAL A 11 5.58 3.40 -5.89
CA VAL A 11 6.22 4.41 -6.74
C VAL A 11 5.16 5.40 -7.19
N VAL A 12 5.41 6.69 -6.97
CA VAL A 12 4.47 7.76 -7.28
C VAL A 12 5.08 8.70 -8.32
N ASP A 13 4.30 9.00 -9.36
CA ASP A 13 4.59 10.03 -10.35
C ASP A 13 3.66 11.23 -10.08
N PRO A 14 4.16 12.46 -9.90
CA PRO A 14 3.33 13.62 -9.59
C PRO A 14 2.21 13.90 -10.60
N ALA A 15 2.41 13.53 -11.88
CA ALA A 15 1.42 13.73 -12.93
C ALA A 15 0.44 12.55 -13.05
N LYS A 16 0.84 11.34 -12.67
CA LYS A 16 0.07 10.11 -12.91
C LYS A 16 -0.51 9.46 -11.65
N GLY A 17 -0.12 9.92 -10.46
CA GLY A 17 -0.45 9.26 -9.20
C GLY A 17 0.46 8.05 -8.93
N MET A 18 -0.02 7.09 -8.15
CA MET A 18 0.66 5.82 -7.94
C MET A 18 0.81 5.06 -9.27
N THR A 19 2.04 4.73 -9.63
CA THR A 19 2.36 3.98 -10.86
C THR A 19 2.73 2.53 -10.59
N ARG A 20 3.19 2.24 -9.37
CA ARG A 20 3.50 0.88 -8.94
C ARG A 20 3.19 0.68 -7.46
N ILE A 21 2.65 -0.49 -7.12
CA ILE A 21 2.53 -0.99 -5.75
C ILE A 21 2.90 -2.47 -5.72
N THR A 22 3.84 -2.85 -4.86
CA THR A 22 4.24 -4.27 -4.66
C THR A 22 5.18 -4.41 -3.46
N LYS A 23 5.25 -5.61 -2.88
CA LYS A 23 6.35 -5.98 -1.97
C LYS A 23 7.67 -6.20 -2.72
N LEU A 24 7.58 -6.62 -3.99
CA LEU A 24 8.68 -7.08 -4.82
C LEU A 24 9.29 -5.93 -5.65
N MET A 25 9.99 -5.04 -4.97
CA MET A 25 10.88 -4.04 -5.59
C MET A 25 12.02 -3.72 -4.61
N ASP A 26 13.13 -3.20 -5.13
CA ASP A 26 14.20 -2.66 -4.28
C ASP A 26 13.61 -1.49 -3.45
N PRO A 27 13.72 -1.51 -2.11
CA PRO A 27 13.30 -0.40 -1.26
C PRO A 27 13.85 0.97 -1.67
N ALA A 28 15.02 1.02 -2.32
CA ALA A 28 15.63 2.25 -2.81
C ALA A 28 14.89 2.85 -4.03
N GLU A 29 14.09 2.07 -4.74
CA GLU A 29 13.26 2.54 -5.86
C GLU A 29 11.91 3.10 -5.40
N ALA A 30 11.50 2.79 -4.16
CA ALA A 30 10.21 3.18 -3.62
C ALA A 30 10.16 4.68 -3.31
N THR A 31 9.05 5.32 -3.65
CA THR A 31 8.72 6.67 -3.14
C THR A 31 8.30 6.62 -1.68
N GLY A 32 7.68 5.52 -1.24
CA GLY A 32 7.26 5.33 0.14
C GLY A 32 6.61 3.98 0.43
N GLU A 33 6.13 3.84 1.66
CA GLU A 33 5.36 2.71 2.16
C GLU A 33 3.87 2.95 1.95
N TYR A 34 3.14 1.96 1.45
CA TYR A 34 1.70 1.91 1.61
C TYR A 34 1.37 1.31 2.98
N ILE A 35 0.68 2.09 3.82
CA ILE A 35 0.45 1.79 5.24
C ILE A 35 -0.82 0.97 5.51
N GLY A 36 -1.48 0.45 4.47
CA GLY A 36 -2.75 -0.26 4.62
C GLY A 36 -3.99 0.64 4.80
N VAL A 37 -3.91 1.93 4.50
CA VAL A 37 -5.04 2.88 4.61
C VAL A 37 -5.30 3.55 3.27
N THR A 38 -6.51 3.36 2.75
CA THR A 38 -6.98 3.96 1.49
C THR A 38 -8.38 4.53 1.66
N LEU A 39 -8.62 5.75 1.18
CA LEU A 39 -9.96 6.31 1.01
C LEU A 39 -10.49 5.89 -0.36
N ILE A 40 -11.62 5.20 -0.39
CA ILE A 40 -12.29 4.77 -1.62
C ILE A 40 -13.59 5.55 -1.76
N GLU A 41 -13.65 6.42 -2.76
CA GLU A 41 -14.87 7.17 -3.09
C GLU A 41 -15.87 6.28 -3.83
N GLY A 42 -17.15 6.66 -3.77
CA GLY A 42 -18.24 5.83 -4.31
C GLY A 42 -18.17 5.63 -5.83
N ASP A 43 -17.59 6.58 -6.56
CA ASP A 43 -17.39 6.52 -7.99
C ASP A 43 -16.27 5.56 -8.42
N ALA A 44 -15.30 5.27 -7.55
CA ALA A 44 -14.24 4.29 -7.80
C ALA A 44 -14.68 2.83 -7.53
N ALA A 45 -15.84 2.63 -6.88
CA ALA A 45 -16.21 1.35 -6.31
C ALA A 45 -16.39 0.24 -7.36
N VAL A 46 -16.98 0.55 -8.52
CA VAL A 46 -17.29 -0.45 -9.55
C VAL A 46 -16.00 -0.93 -10.23
N GLU A 47 -15.16 0.00 -10.66
CA GLU A 47 -13.88 -0.26 -11.32
C GLU A 47 -12.92 -0.99 -10.38
N LEU A 48 -12.86 -0.57 -9.11
CA LEU A 48 -12.03 -1.26 -8.11
C LEU A 48 -12.52 -2.68 -7.83
N ALA A 49 -13.84 -2.89 -7.67
CA ALA A 49 -14.38 -4.22 -7.45
C ALA A 49 -14.08 -5.17 -8.62
N ASP A 50 -14.16 -4.67 -9.86
CA ASP A 50 -13.82 -5.45 -11.04
C ASP A 50 -12.32 -5.78 -11.12
N ALA A 51 -11.45 -4.83 -10.79
CA ALA A 51 -10.00 -5.05 -10.73
C ALA A 51 -9.62 -6.08 -9.64
N LEU A 52 -10.21 -5.97 -8.44
CA LEU A 52 -10.01 -6.93 -7.35
C LEU A 52 -10.47 -8.33 -7.74
N ARG A 53 -11.65 -8.44 -8.38
CA ARG A 53 -12.16 -9.72 -8.88
C ARG A 53 -11.21 -10.34 -9.90
N ALA A 54 -10.77 -9.57 -10.89
CA ALA A 54 -9.85 -10.07 -11.91
C ALA A 54 -8.51 -10.53 -11.33
N THR A 55 -7.98 -9.81 -10.33
CA THR A 55 -6.78 -10.22 -9.60
C THR A 55 -7.00 -11.53 -8.85
N PHE A 56 -8.11 -11.67 -8.12
CA PHE A 56 -8.44 -12.87 -7.37
C PHE A 56 -8.69 -14.11 -8.27
N GLU A 57 -9.42 -13.93 -9.37
CA GLU A 57 -9.70 -15.00 -10.34
C GLU A 57 -8.43 -15.47 -11.06
N ARG A 58 -7.46 -14.57 -11.27
CA ARG A 58 -6.16 -14.90 -11.83
C ARG A 58 -5.32 -15.71 -10.85
N ASP A 59 -5.19 -15.25 -9.61
CA ASP A 59 -4.51 -15.97 -8.54
C ASP A 59 -5.01 -15.48 -7.16
N PRO A 60 -5.70 -16.34 -6.38
CA PRO A 60 -6.26 -15.97 -5.08
C PRO A 60 -5.20 -15.86 -3.98
N GLN A 61 -3.93 -16.13 -4.26
CA GLN A 61 -2.82 -15.90 -3.32
C GLN A 61 -2.19 -14.50 -3.46
N LEU A 62 -2.62 -13.70 -4.44
CA LEU A 62 -2.19 -12.31 -4.59
C LEU A 62 -2.76 -11.43 -3.49
N TYR A 63 -2.06 -10.33 -3.23
CA TYR A 63 -2.49 -9.32 -2.28
C TYR A 63 -3.63 -8.47 -2.88
N TYR A 64 -4.46 -7.84 -2.04
CA TYR A 64 -5.50 -6.95 -2.57
C TYR A 64 -4.89 -5.71 -3.25
N GLU A 65 -3.66 -5.32 -2.85
CA GLU A 65 -2.87 -4.28 -3.50
C GLU A 65 -2.47 -4.64 -4.94
N ASP A 66 -2.37 -5.93 -5.28
CA ASP A 66 -2.24 -6.33 -6.69
C ASP A 66 -3.51 -5.99 -7.48
N GLY A 67 -4.67 -5.87 -6.82
CA GLY A 67 -5.90 -5.30 -7.37
C GLY A 67 -5.81 -3.80 -7.61
N TYR A 68 -5.13 -3.04 -6.73
CA TYR A 68 -4.82 -1.63 -7.00
C TYR A 68 -3.85 -1.48 -8.17
N GLN A 69 -2.84 -2.35 -8.27
CA GLN A 69 -1.94 -2.37 -9.41
C GLN A 69 -2.69 -2.69 -10.71
N GLU A 70 -3.59 -3.67 -10.70
CA GLU A 70 -4.46 -4.00 -11.83
C GLU A 70 -5.33 -2.79 -12.24
N LEU A 71 -5.91 -2.09 -11.27
CA LEU A 71 -6.71 -0.90 -11.50
C LEU A 71 -5.89 0.23 -12.15
N VAL A 72 -4.66 0.46 -11.68
CA VAL A 72 -3.72 1.42 -12.29
C VAL A 72 -3.30 1.00 -13.70
N ASN A 73 -3.05 -0.29 -13.93
CA ASN A 73 -2.71 -0.83 -15.26
C ASN A 73 -3.83 -0.59 -16.28
N ARG A 74 -5.08 -0.52 -15.83
CA ARG A 74 -6.27 -0.18 -16.66
C ARG A 74 -6.44 1.32 -16.90
N GLY A 75 -5.54 2.14 -16.37
CA GLY A 75 -5.52 3.58 -16.57
C GLY A 75 -6.26 4.40 -15.51
N PHE A 76 -6.74 3.77 -14.44
CA PHE A 76 -7.33 4.50 -13.33
C PHE A 76 -6.24 5.18 -12.51
N ARG A 77 -6.46 6.43 -12.11
CA ARG A 77 -5.51 7.20 -11.30
C ARG A 77 -5.82 6.97 -9.81
N ILE A 78 -4.84 6.50 -9.06
CA ILE A 78 -4.88 6.47 -7.59
C ILE A 78 -3.89 7.52 -7.07
N ASP A 79 -4.39 8.55 -6.41
CA ASP A 79 -3.56 9.57 -5.78
C ASP A 79 -3.03 9.10 -4.42
N VAL A 80 -1.86 9.65 -4.02
CA VAL A 80 -1.20 9.31 -2.75
C VAL A 80 -1.13 10.54 -1.86
N ALA A 81 -1.59 10.41 -0.63
CA ALA A 81 -1.52 11.45 0.40
C ALA A 81 -0.43 11.09 1.43
N PRO A 82 0.71 11.81 1.49
CA PRO A 82 1.73 11.55 2.49
C PRO A 82 1.24 11.96 3.88
N ILE A 83 1.48 11.11 4.87
CA ILE A 83 1.13 11.36 6.29
C ILE A 83 2.26 12.06 7.07
N GLY A 84 3.39 12.35 6.41
CA GLY A 84 4.59 12.89 7.04
C GLY A 84 5.35 11.88 7.88
N ASP A 85 6.23 12.37 8.76
CA ASP A 85 6.98 11.54 9.69
C ASP A 85 6.17 11.31 10.96
N VAL A 86 5.48 10.17 11.01
CA VAL A 86 4.69 9.72 12.16
C VAL A 86 5.21 8.40 12.67
N ARG A 87 5.27 8.28 14.00
CA ARG A 87 5.56 7.00 14.65
C ARG A 87 4.32 6.11 14.53
N TRP A 88 4.43 5.05 13.74
CA TRP A 88 3.40 4.03 13.57
C TRP A 88 4.06 2.66 13.38
N VAL A 89 3.30 1.60 13.57
CA VAL A 89 3.72 0.21 13.32
C VAL A 89 2.47 -0.65 13.06
N GLU A 90 2.55 -1.55 12.09
CA GLU A 90 1.57 -2.63 11.87
C GLU A 90 1.84 -3.76 12.87
N ILE A 91 0.79 -4.33 13.46
CA ILE A 91 0.94 -5.36 14.51
C ILE A 91 0.65 -6.74 13.94
N ASP A 92 1.68 -7.41 13.43
CA ASP A 92 1.56 -8.76 12.87
C ASP A 92 2.04 -9.83 13.84
N ASN A 93 3.03 -9.51 14.67
CA ASN A 93 3.64 -10.44 15.61
C ASN A 93 3.88 -9.81 17.01
N HIS A 94 4.53 -10.57 17.89
CA HIS A 94 4.80 -10.15 19.27
C HIS A 94 5.83 -9.03 19.38
N ASP A 95 6.79 -8.98 18.45
CA ASP A 95 7.81 -7.93 18.41
C ASP A 95 7.19 -6.61 17.96
N ASP A 96 6.28 -6.65 16.99
CA ASP A 96 5.51 -5.47 16.58
C ASP A 96 4.65 -4.93 17.72
N LEU A 97 4.01 -5.82 18.50
CA LEU A 97 3.24 -5.45 19.68
C LEU A 97 4.13 -4.78 20.75
N ALA A 98 5.33 -5.29 20.97
CA ALA A 98 6.29 -4.66 21.87
C ALA A 98 6.67 -3.27 21.35
N ARG A 99 6.94 -3.14 20.05
CA ARG A 99 7.27 -1.87 19.40
C ARG A 99 6.12 -0.86 19.48
N GLY A 100 4.88 -1.30 19.27
CA GLY A 100 3.69 -0.45 19.37
C GLY A 100 3.52 0.13 20.77
N ARG A 101 3.83 -0.66 21.82
CA ARG A 101 3.80 -0.18 23.21
C ARG A 101 4.85 0.91 23.46
N GLU A 102 6.05 0.77 22.92
CA GLU A 102 7.09 1.81 23.02
C GLU A 102 6.62 3.13 22.37
N ILE A 103 6.06 3.04 21.17
CA ILE A 103 5.54 4.21 20.42
C ILE A 103 4.49 4.96 21.23
N VAL A 104 3.52 4.24 21.81
CA VAL A 104 2.42 4.84 22.59
C VAL A 104 2.91 5.41 23.93
N ALA A 105 3.84 4.72 24.60
CA ALA A 105 4.39 5.20 25.86
C ALA A 105 5.26 6.48 25.72
N GLY A 106 5.61 6.84 24.48
CA GLY A 106 6.41 8.03 24.20
C GLY A 106 7.90 7.88 24.55
N HIS A 107 8.35 6.65 24.80
CA HIS A 107 9.75 6.29 25.07
C HIS A 107 10.53 6.06 23.78
#